data_AF-A0A292E8F4-F1
#
_entry.id   AF-A0A292E8F4-F1
#
_cell.length_a   1.000
_cell.length_b   1.000
_cell.length_c   1.000
_cell.angle_alpha   90.00
_cell.angle_beta   90.00
_cell.angle_gamma   90.00
#
_symmetry.space_group_name_H-M   'P 1'
#
loop_
_entity.id
_entity.type
_entity.pdbx_description
1 polymer ?
#
loop_
_entity_poly.entity_id
_entity_poly.type
_entity_poly.pdbx_seq_one_letter_code
_entity_poly.pdbx_strand_id
1 'polypeptide(L)'
;MDKEFLKAGNPRKIVACYAGLLGAGLTKIVEDELEIHAKAIYALSVDHFEFAERQKSAEWRQKVSRYYYACYNASKAVRFHFDANLSTDVSDHKKIGELPNDFPNREYYKNTLDAMRTDRNSCDYDHAVTVTDLLKKPEETGKIAEEFLADVQSYCLSRGLDLR
;
A
#
# COMPACT_ATOMS: atom_id res chain seq x y z
N MET A 1 6.03 5.02 -17.54
CA MET A 1 5.22 3.97 -16.89
C MET A 1 4.25 3.43 -17.92
N ASP A 2 4.44 2.17 -18.30
CA ASP A 2 3.67 1.50 -19.32
C ASP A 2 2.35 0.95 -18.73
N LYS A 3 1.21 1.36 -19.31
CA LYS A 3 -0.12 0.89 -18.88
C LYS A 3 -0.46 -0.47 -19.47
N GLU A 4 0.11 -0.83 -20.61
CA GLU A 4 -0.10 -2.15 -21.23
C GLU A 4 0.57 -3.24 -20.40
N PHE A 5 1.69 -2.93 -19.75
CA PHE A 5 2.35 -3.79 -18.77
C PHE A 5 1.38 -4.33 -17.70
N LEU A 6 0.52 -3.46 -17.17
CA LEU A 6 -0.47 -3.82 -16.15
C LEU A 6 -1.62 -4.69 -16.69
N LYS A 7 -1.89 -4.62 -18.01
CA LYS A 7 -2.91 -5.43 -18.66
C LYS A 7 -2.42 -6.84 -19.02
N ALA A 8 -1.11 -7.04 -19.08
CA ALA A 8 -0.51 -8.34 -19.38
C ALA A 8 -0.82 -9.41 -18.32
N GLY A 9 -1.29 -9.02 -17.13
CA GLY A 9 -1.62 -9.91 -16.02
C GLY A 9 -0.55 -9.86 -14.95
N ASN A 10 0.00 -11.03 -14.58
CA ASN A 10 1.05 -11.11 -13.57
C ASN A 10 2.43 -11.26 -14.23
N PRO A 11 3.22 -10.17 -14.34
CA PRO A 11 4.50 -10.19 -15.06
C PRO A 11 5.54 -11.13 -14.44
N ARG A 12 5.56 -11.33 -13.10
CA ARG A 12 6.45 -12.33 -12.49
C ARG A 12 6.11 -13.76 -12.90
N LYS A 13 4.81 -14.09 -12.99
CA LYS A 13 4.38 -15.41 -13.51
C LYS A 13 4.77 -15.59 -14.96
N ILE A 14 4.62 -14.55 -15.79
CA ILE A 14 5.05 -14.58 -17.20
C ILE A 14 6.56 -14.84 -17.28
N VAL A 15 7.37 -14.06 -16.57
CA VAL A 15 8.83 -14.24 -16.53
C VAL A 15 9.19 -15.65 -16.04
N ALA A 16 8.57 -16.14 -14.97
CA ALA A 16 8.85 -17.48 -14.44
C ALA A 16 8.53 -18.60 -15.46
N CYS A 17 7.43 -18.48 -16.21
CA CYS A 17 7.05 -19.45 -17.22
C CYS A 17 7.94 -19.43 -18.47
N TYR A 18 8.51 -18.27 -18.81
CA TYR A 18 9.25 -18.06 -20.06
C TYR A 18 10.74 -17.76 -19.86
N ALA A 19 11.27 -17.86 -18.63
CA ALA A 19 12.65 -17.49 -18.31
C ALA A 19 13.69 -18.17 -19.20
N GLY A 20 13.47 -19.44 -19.57
CA GLY A 20 14.34 -20.19 -20.48
C GLY A 20 14.35 -19.68 -21.93
N LEU A 21 13.34 -18.90 -22.33
CA LEU A 21 13.20 -18.31 -23.67
C LEU A 21 13.54 -16.82 -23.71
N LEU A 22 13.23 -16.09 -22.63
CA LEU A 22 13.34 -14.62 -22.57
C LEU A 22 14.79 -14.12 -22.46
N GLY A 23 15.70 -14.95 -21.95
CA GLY A 23 17.09 -14.53 -21.68
C GLY A 23 17.17 -13.47 -20.58
N ALA A 24 18.38 -13.24 -20.06
CA ALA A 24 18.58 -12.35 -18.91
C ALA A 24 18.18 -10.89 -19.17
N GLY A 25 18.31 -10.42 -20.42
CA GLY A 25 17.99 -9.05 -20.81
C GLY A 25 16.50 -8.72 -20.70
N LEU A 26 15.61 -9.58 -21.21
CA LEU A 26 14.16 -9.34 -21.12
C LEU A 26 13.63 -9.51 -19.70
N THR A 27 14.17 -10.46 -18.93
CA THR A 27 13.87 -10.59 -17.49
C THR A 27 14.16 -9.28 -16.76
N LYS A 28 15.31 -8.66 -17.02
CA LYS A 28 15.66 -7.38 -16.40
C LYS A 28 14.69 -6.26 -16.78
N ILE A 29 14.25 -6.16 -18.03
CA ILE A 29 13.28 -5.14 -18.46
C ILE A 29 11.96 -5.27 -17.68
N VAL A 30 11.50 -6.50 -17.43
CA VAL A 30 10.27 -6.74 -16.67
C VAL A 30 10.44 -6.36 -15.19
N GLU A 31 11.58 -6.69 -14.58
CA GLU A 31 11.88 -6.28 -13.20
C GLU A 31 11.98 -4.75 -13.08
N ASP A 32 12.67 -4.09 -14.01
CA ASP A 32 12.81 -2.63 -14.01
C ASP A 32 11.42 -1.94 -14.12
N GLU A 33 10.51 -2.45 -14.96
CA GLU A 33 9.15 -1.92 -15.04
C GLU A 33 8.33 -2.21 -13.78
N LEU A 34 8.49 -3.39 -13.14
CA LEU A 34 7.87 -3.69 -11.84
C LEU A 34 8.27 -2.67 -10.77
N GLU A 35 9.55 -2.30 -10.70
CA GLU A 35 10.05 -1.30 -9.76
C GLU A 35 9.45 0.08 -10.03
N ILE A 36 9.35 0.49 -11.29
CA ILE A 36 8.73 1.77 -11.68
C ILE A 36 7.28 1.86 -11.17
N HIS A 37 6.48 0.80 -11.36
CA HIS A 37 5.10 0.77 -10.88
C HIS A 37 5.02 0.71 -9.36
N ALA A 38 5.85 -0.09 -8.69
CA ALA A 38 5.89 -0.17 -7.23
C ALA A 38 6.22 1.20 -6.60
N LYS A 39 7.23 1.90 -7.12
CA LYS A 39 7.61 3.26 -6.71
C LYS A 39 6.45 4.24 -6.86
N ALA A 40 5.72 4.19 -7.98
CA ALA A 40 4.61 5.10 -8.20
C ALA A 40 3.40 4.81 -7.29
N ILE A 41 3.12 3.54 -7.00
CA ILE A 41 2.08 3.18 -6.01
C ILE A 41 2.49 3.70 -4.63
N TYR A 42 3.77 3.59 -4.26
CA TYR A 42 4.27 4.11 -2.99
C TYR A 42 4.26 5.65 -2.96
N ALA A 43 4.58 6.34 -4.05
CA ALA A 43 4.46 7.80 -4.14
C ALA A 43 3.02 8.27 -3.84
N LEU A 44 2.01 7.56 -4.36
CA LEU A 44 0.60 7.85 -4.03
C LEU A 44 0.29 7.64 -2.54
N SER A 45 0.95 6.68 -1.88
CA SER A 45 0.86 6.54 -0.41
C SER A 45 1.37 7.78 0.31
N VAL A 46 2.53 8.28 -0.09
CA VAL A 46 3.14 9.48 0.49
C VAL A 46 2.23 10.70 0.28
N ASP A 47 1.70 10.89 -0.93
CA ASP A 47 0.76 11.98 -1.23
C ASP A 47 -0.47 11.98 -0.31
N HIS A 48 -1.02 10.79 -0.03
CA HIS A 48 -2.14 10.64 0.90
C HIS A 48 -1.76 10.96 2.34
N PHE A 49 -0.61 10.48 2.80
CA PHE A 49 -0.10 10.76 4.15
C PHE A 49 0.11 12.26 4.35
N GLU A 50 0.85 12.90 3.45
CA GLU A 50 1.11 14.34 3.54
C GLU A 50 -0.17 15.18 3.42
N PHE A 51 -1.13 14.75 2.59
CA PHE A 51 -2.41 15.41 2.53
C PHE A 51 -3.12 15.37 3.90
N ALA A 52 -3.11 14.23 4.58
CA ALA A 52 -3.69 14.07 5.92
C ALA A 52 -3.01 14.98 6.95
N GLU A 53 -1.68 15.04 6.93
CA GLU A 53 -0.88 15.89 7.82
C GLU A 53 -1.20 17.38 7.66
N ARG A 54 -1.51 17.83 6.44
CA ARG A 54 -1.90 19.23 6.16
C ARG A 54 -3.31 19.60 6.64
N GLN A 55 -4.15 18.63 6.99
CA GLN A 55 -5.53 18.92 7.43
C GLN A 55 -5.58 19.38 8.89
N LYS A 56 -6.52 20.27 9.17
CA LYS A 56 -6.84 20.71 10.55
C LYS A 56 -7.51 19.58 11.33
N SER A 57 -7.41 19.60 12.66
CA SER A 57 -8.05 18.59 13.52
C SER A 57 -9.58 18.54 13.40
N ALA A 58 -10.23 19.64 12.99
CA ALA A 58 -11.66 19.66 12.71
C ALA A 58 -12.04 18.75 11.51
N GLU A 59 -11.11 18.53 10.58
CA GLU A 59 -11.27 17.67 9.40
C GLU A 59 -10.86 16.22 9.69
N TRP A 60 -11.09 15.74 10.92
CA TRP A 60 -10.61 14.45 11.39
C TRP A 60 -11.06 13.27 10.52
N ARG A 61 -12.28 13.32 9.94
CA ARG A 61 -12.77 12.29 9.00
C ARG A 61 -11.85 12.16 7.79
N GLN A 62 -11.45 13.30 7.20
CA GLN A 62 -10.53 13.33 6.06
C GLN A 62 -9.15 12.81 6.46
N LYS A 63 -8.67 13.15 7.67
CA LYS A 63 -7.39 12.63 8.19
C LYS A 63 -7.39 11.11 8.27
N VAL A 64 -8.36 10.53 8.96
CA VAL A 64 -8.49 9.07 9.14
C VAL A 64 -8.58 8.36 7.79
N SER A 65 -9.42 8.86 6.88
CA SER A 65 -9.56 8.31 5.53
C SER A 65 -8.23 8.33 4.77
N ARG A 66 -7.51 9.46 4.81
CA ARG A 66 -6.26 9.65 4.07
C ARG A 66 -5.08 8.88 4.66
N TYR A 67 -4.97 8.76 5.99
CA TYR A 67 -4.01 7.84 6.62
C TYR A 67 -4.26 6.39 6.22
N TYR A 68 -5.53 5.95 6.18
CA TYR A 68 -5.85 4.62 5.67
C TYR A 68 -5.40 4.44 4.22
N TYR A 69 -5.68 5.40 3.33
CA TYR A 69 -5.25 5.32 1.93
C TYR A 69 -3.73 5.35 1.77
N ALA A 70 -3.00 6.04 2.65
CA ALA A 70 -1.55 5.96 2.70
C ALA A 70 -1.11 4.51 2.97
N CYS A 71 -1.53 3.93 4.10
CA CYS A 71 -1.18 2.55 4.43
C CYS A 71 -1.63 1.54 3.38
N TYR A 72 -2.83 1.71 2.81
CA TYR A 72 -3.33 0.84 1.75
C TYR A 72 -2.41 0.84 0.52
N ASN A 73 -2.00 2.02 0.05
CA ASN A 73 -1.12 2.12 -1.12
C ASN A 73 0.31 1.65 -0.78
N ALA A 74 0.82 1.90 0.43
CA ALA A 74 2.12 1.35 0.85
C ALA A 74 2.10 -0.19 0.88
N SER A 75 1.07 -0.79 1.49
CA SER A 75 0.85 -2.26 1.45
C SER A 75 0.72 -2.77 0.02
N LYS A 76 -0.01 -2.05 -0.83
CA LYS A 76 -0.18 -2.40 -2.25
C LYS A 76 1.13 -2.35 -3.02
N ALA A 77 2.01 -1.39 -2.76
CA ALA A 77 3.32 -1.31 -3.40
C ALA A 77 4.17 -2.54 -3.05
N VAL A 78 4.18 -2.95 -1.78
CA VAL A 78 4.84 -4.17 -1.32
C VAL A 78 4.25 -5.39 -2.01
N ARG A 79 2.93 -5.63 -1.87
CA ARG A 79 2.25 -6.78 -2.48
C ARG A 79 2.47 -6.84 -3.99
N PHE A 80 2.40 -5.70 -4.67
CA PHE A 80 2.64 -5.62 -6.11
C PHE A 80 4.09 -5.98 -6.46
N HIS A 81 5.09 -5.47 -5.74
CA HIS A 81 6.48 -5.80 -6.06
C HIS A 81 6.80 -7.28 -5.85
N PHE A 82 6.30 -7.91 -4.79
CA PHE A 82 6.61 -9.31 -4.47
C PHE A 82 5.73 -10.33 -5.19
N ASP A 83 4.42 -10.07 -5.31
CA ASP A 83 3.47 -11.00 -5.92
C ASP A 83 3.09 -10.64 -7.36
N ALA A 84 3.42 -9.43 -7.83
CA ALA A 84 3.09 -8.90 -9.16
C ALA A 84 1.61 -8.99 -9.52
N ASN A 85 0.73 -8.94 -8.52
CA ASN A 85 -0.71 -8.84 -8.72
C ASN A 85 -1.15 -7.39 -8.46
N LEU A 86 -1.63 -6.72 -9.51
CA LEU A 86 -2.32 -5.45 -9.37
C LEU A 86 -3.83 -5.68 -9.46
N SER A 87 -4.57 -5.09 -8.53
CA SER A 87 -6.03 -5.01 -8.61
C SER A 87 -6.49 -3.58 -8.41
N THR A 88 -7.46 -3.15 -9.21
CA THR A 88 -8.19 -1.88 -9.03
C THR A 88 -9.59 -2.10 -8.47
N ASP A 89 -9.94 -3.35 -8.15
CA ASP A 89 -11.24 -3.71 -7.59
C ASP A 89 -11.35 -3.19 -6.14
N VAL A 90 -12.54 -2.70 -5.76
CA VAL A 90 -12.81 -2.21 -4.40
C VAL A 90 -12.58 -3.28 -3.33
N SER A 91 -12.72 -4.56 -3.69
CA SER A 91 -12.46 -5.70 -2.81
C SER A 91 -10.98 -5.87 -2.46
N ASP A 92 -10.04 -5.27 -3.21
CA ASP A 92 -8.61 -5.32 -2.89
C ASP A 92 -8.29 -4.65 -1.55
N HIS A 93 -9.15 -3.74 -1.07
CA HIS A 93 -9.03 -3.18 0.28
C HIS A 93 -9.06 -4.25 1.40
N LYS A 94 -9.63 -5.44 1.15
CA LYS A 94 -9.60 -6.58 2.08
C LYS A 94 -8.20 -7.20 2.23
N LYS A 95 -7.29 -6.91 1.30
CA LYS A 95 -5.93 -7.46 1.26
C LYS A 95 -4.89 -6.55 1.89
N ILE A 96 -5.30 -5.46 2.54
CA ILE A 96 -4.36 -4.49 3.12
C ILE A 96 -3.39 -5.12 4.11
N GLY A 97 -3.82 -6.14 4.85
CA GLY A 97 -3.00 -6.91 5.79
C GLY A 97 -2.28 -8.13 5.19
N GLU A 98 -2.41 -8.42 3.89
CA GLU A 98 -1.73 -9.54 3.20
C GLU A 98 -0.27 -9.20 2.89
N LEU A 99 0.50 -8.85 3.91
CA LEU A 99 1.92 -8.52 3.80
C LEU A 99 2.78 -9.79 3.66
N PRO A 100 3.99 -9.70 3.09
CA PRO A 100 4.93 -10.81 2.99
C PRO A 100 5.16 -11.50 4.34
N ASN A 101 5.44 -12.81 4.31
CA ASN A 101 5.52 -13.62 5.52
C ASN A 101 6.61 -13.16 6.50
N ASP A 102 7.68 -12.57 5.97
CA ASP A 102 8.84 -12.07 6.68
C ASP A 102 8.80 -10.54 6.91
N PHE A 103 7.64 -9.90 6.70
CA PHE A 103 7.45 -8.48 6.97
C PHE A 103 7.52 -8.20 8.49
N PRO A 104 8.21 -7.14 8.94
CA PRO A 104 8.31 -6.82 10.36
C PRO A 104 6.93 -6.54 10.97
N ASN A 105 6.67 -7.06 12.17
CA ASN A 105 5.40 -6.85 12.89
C ASN A 105 4.15 -7.21 12.06
N ARG A 106 4.25 -8.19 11.14
CA ARG A 106 3.19 -8.56 10.19
C ARG A 106 1.82 -8.71 10.83
N GLU A 107 1.70 -9.48 11.91
CA GLU A 107 0.42 -9.73 12.57
C GLU A 107 -0.15 -8.47 13.25
N TYR A 108 0.72 -7.62 13.79
CA TYR A 108 0.31 -6.32 14.33
C TYR A 108 -0.27 -5.44 13.23
N TYR A 109 0.43 -5.31 12.10
CA TYR A 109 -0.04 -4.50 10.98
C TYR A 109 -1.31 -5.07 10.36
N LYS A 110 -1.41 -6.38 10.17
CA LYS A 110 -2.63 -7.01 9.66
C LYS A 110 -3.87 -6.57 10.45
N ASN A 111 -3.84 -6.75 11.76
CA ASN A 111 -4.96 -6.39 12.63
C ASN A 111 -5.23 -4.87 12.65
N THR A 112 -4.16 -4.08 12.71
CA THR A 112 -4.25 -2.62 12.80
C THR A 112 -4.79 -2.00 11.52
N LEU A 113 -4.31 -2.44 10.37
CA LEU A 113 -4.76 -1.94 9.06
C LEU A 113 -6.20 -2.36 8.74
N ASP A 114 -6.63 -3.54 9.20
CA ASP A 114 -8.03 -3.96 9.13
C ASP A 114 -8.95 -3.08 10.01
N ALA A 115 -8.48 -2.68 11.20
CA ALA A 115 -9.20 -1.73 12.04
C ALA A 115 -9.27 -0.34 11.39
N MET A 116 -8.18 0.16 10.82
CA MET A 116 -8.16 1.43 10.08
C MET A 116 -9.14 1.42 8.90
N ARG A 117 -9.33 0.29 8.21
CA ARG A 117 -10.34 0.15 7.15
C ARG A 117 -11.76 0.35 7.67
N THR A 118 -12.03 -0.17 8.86
CA THR A 118 -13.32 -0.01 9.54
C THR A 118 -13.56 1.47 9.89
N ASP A 119 -12.60 2.12 10.54
CA ASP A 119 -12.68 3.53 10.89
C ASP A 119 -12.83 4.43 9.66
N ARG A 120 -12.08 4.14 8.58
CA ARG A 120 -12.22 4.84 7.29
C ARG A 120 -13.61 4.68 6.70
N ASN A 121 -14.19 3.48 6.73
CA ASN A 121 -15.55 3.28 6.21
C ASN A 121 -16.58 4.10 7.00
N SER A 122 -16.46 4.16 8.33
CA SER A 122 -17.32 5.02 9.13
C SER A 122 -17.12 6.49 8.73
N CYS A 123 -15.87 6.96 8.63
CA CYS A 123 -15.58 8.34 8.24
C CYS A 123 -16.10 8.72 6.85
N ASP A 124 -16.02 7.80 5.88
CA ASP A 124 -16.36 8.05 4.47
C ASP A 124 -17.88 7.94 4.20
N TYR A 125 -18.59 7.07 4.93
CA TYR A 125 -19.97 6.69 4.57
C TYR A 125 -21.01 6.91 5.67
N ASP A 126 -20.61 7.02 6.94
CA ASP A 126 -21.55 7.24 8.05
C ASP A 126 -21.57 8.71 8.45
N HIS A 127 -22.67 9.40 8.13
CA HIS A 127 -22.83 10.82 8.47
C HIS A 127 -22.98 11.07 9.98
N ALA A 128 -23.43 10.06 10.75
CA ALA A 128 -23.69 10.16 12.18
C ALA A 128 -22.45 9.89 13.04
N VAL A 129 -21.39 9.29 12.48
CA VAL A 129 -20.18 8.93 13.23
C VAL A 129 -19.51 10.15 13.84
N THR A 130 -19.11 10.05 15.08
CA THR A 130 -18.33 11.06 15.79
C THR A 130 -16.92 10.54 16.07
N VAL A 131 -16.00 11.44 16.45
CA VAL A 131 -14.61 11.06 16.73
C VAL A 131 -14.48 10.05 17.88
N THR A 132 -15.45 10.01 18.79
CA THR A 132 -15.47 9.06 19.92
C THR A 132 -15.91 7.66 19.53
N ASP A 133 -16.51 7.49 18.36
CA ASP A 133 -16.95 6.19 17.85
C ASP A 133 -15.83 5.41 17.15
N LEU A 134 -14.69 6.07 16.88
CA LEU A 134 -13.55 5.47 16.21
C LEU A 134 -12.83 4.46 17.10
N LEU A 135 -12.35 3.37 16.51
CA LEU A 135 -11.50 2.39 17.19
C LEU A 135 -10.15 2.98 17.60
N LYS A 136 -9.65 3.94 16.81
CA LYS A 136 -8.44 4.72 17.08
C LYS A 136 -8.68 6.20 16.90
N LYS A 137 -8.04 7.01 17.76
CA LYS A 137 -8.07 8.46 17.61
C LYS A 137 -7.30 8.87 16.35
N PRO A 138 -7.68 9.98 15.67
CA PRO A 138 -6.99 10.44 14.47
C PRO A 138 -5.47 10.60 14.63
N GLU A 139 -5.00 11.04 15.80
CA GLU A 139 -3.57 11.19 16.10
C GLU A 139 -2.86 9.84 16.22
N GLU A 140 -3.53 8.82 16.76
CA GLU A 140 -3.01 7.46 16.83
C GLU A 140 -2.96 6.83 15.43
N THR A 141 -4.00 7.04 14.62
CA THR A 141 -4.05 6.61 13.22
C THR A 141 -2.89 7.21 12.41
N GLY A 142 -2.57 8.48 12.63
CA GLY A 142 -1.45 9.16 11.98
C GLY A 142 -0.09 8.55 12.34
N LYS A 143 0.15 8.29 13.62
CA LYS A 143 1.39 7.63 14.09
C LYS A 143 1.56 6.23 13.51
N ILE A 144 0.49 5.44 13.50
CA ILE A 144 0.49 4.11 12.90
C ILE A 144 0.85 4.19 11.41
N ALA A 145 0.30 5.18 10.69
CA ALA A 145 0.60 5.36 9.28
C ALA A 145 2.07 5.75 9.06
N GLU A 146 2.61 6.65 9.86
CA GLU A 146 4.02 7.06 9.82
C GLU A 146 4.95 5.85 10.06
N GLU A 147 4.72 5.10 11.13
CA GLU A 147 5.49 3.89 11.49
C GLU A 147 5.41 2.84 10.38
N PHE A 148 4.22 2.58 9.85
CA PHE A 148 4.03 1.61 8.78
C PHE A 148 4.73 2.02 7.48
N LEU A 149 4.68 3.29 7.09
CA LEU A 149 5.38 3.80 5.90
C LEU A 149 6.90 3.66 6.04
N ALA A 150 7.44 3.90 7.25
CA ALA A 150 8.86 3.73 7.55
C ALA A 150 9.29 2.24 7.51
N ASP A 151 8.46 1.34 8.04
CA ASP A 151 8.71 -0.11 8.00
C ASP A 151 8.63 -0.66 6.57
N VAL A 152 7.65 -0.22 5.78
CA VAL A 152 7.56 -0.56 4.34
C VAL A 152 8.83 -0.14 3.62
N GLN A 153 9.28 1.09 3.85
CA GLN A 153 10.48 1.58 3.20
C GLN A 153 11.71 0.75 3.59
N SER A 154 11.91 0.51 4.89
CA SER A 154 13.04 -0.26 5.40
C SER A 154 13.02 -1.72 4.88
N TYR A 155 11.83 -2.31 4.83
CA TYR A 155 11.61 -3.66 4.32
C TYR A 155 11.97 -3.77 2.83
N CYS A 156 11.53 -2.82 1.99
CA CYS A 156 11.84 -2.81 0.57
C CYS A 156 13.32 -2.52 0.30
N LEU A 157 13.90 -1.54 1.00
CA LEU A 157 15.31 -1.17 0.83
C LEU A 157 16.25 -2.33 1.19
N SER A 158 15.97 -3.06 2.27
CA SER A 158 16.75 -4.26 2.64
C SER A 158 16.68 -5.39 1.61
N ARG A 159 15.74 -5.32 0.65
CA ARG A 159 15.57 -6.27 -0.46
C ARG A 159 16.00 -5.71 -1.82
N GLY A 160 16.69 -4.57 -1.82
CA GLY A 160 17.22 -3.94 -3.03
C GLY A 160 16.22 -3.07 -3.78
N LEU A 161 15.00 -2.87 -3.25
CA LEU A 161 14.01 -1.95 -3.82
C LEU A 161 14.05 -0.62 -3.08
N ASP A 162 14.61 0.41 -3.70
CA ASP A 162 14.44 1.78 -3.22
C ASP A 162 13.10 2.34 -3.70
N LEU A 163 12.19 2.64 -2.77
CA LEU A 163 10.88 3.22 -3.09
C LEU A 163 10.90 4.75 -3.24
N ARG A 164 12.02 5.40 -2.92
CA ARG A 164 12.23 6.84 -3.16
C ARG A 164 12.71 7.12 -4.60
#